data_AF-A0A0V0QH15-F1
#
_entry.id   AF-A0A0V0QH15-F1
#
_cell.length_a   1.000
_cell.length_b   1.000
_cell.length_c   1.000
_cell.angle_alpha   90.00
_cell.angle_beta   90.00
_cell.angle_gamma   90.00
#
_symmetry.space_group_name_H-M   'P 1'
#
loop_
_entity.id
_entity.type
_entity.pdbx_description
1 polymer ?
#
loop_
_entity_poly.entity_id
_entity_poly.type
_entity_poly.pdbx_seq_one_letter_code
_entity_poly.pdbx_strand_id
1 'polypeptide(L)'
;MTENPQIEFEFYKRRNHHPYISSTYINGYVKDFPLLNLSEDDIIEALNRVKNQSGRKFLPHKGQRVYGTKKSVQGMWNENLWNKQPEVELEKLRGPEKPDIQFELIDRDTNKSKYVYHKDIVKSFLKQQDKKWEKGEYL
;
A
#
# COMPACT_ATOMS: atom_id res chain seq x y z
N MET A 1 -27.19 40.71 8.96
CA MET A 1 -27.08 40.72 10.45
C MET A 1 -27.60 39.43 11.10
N THR A 2 -28.48 38.68 10.45
CA THR A 2 -29.10 37.46 11.00
C THR A 2 -28.15 36.27 11.17
N GLU A 3 -27.08 36.19 10.37
CA GLU A 3 -26.21 35.00 10.32
C GLU A 3 -25.08 34.97 11.37
N ASN A 4 -24.68 36.12 11.93
CA ASN A 4 -23.58 36.20 12.89
C ASN A 4 -23.94 37.16 14.03
N PRO A 5 -24.89 36.79 14.91
CA PRO A 5 -25.35 37.66 16.00
C PRO A 5 -24.27 37.96 17.04
N GLN A 6 -23.19 37.19 17.08
CA GLN A 6 -22.05 37.38 17.99
C GLN A 6 -21.12 38.53 17.58
N ILE A 7 -21.31 39.12 16.40
CA ILE A 7 -20.48 40.22 15.89
C ILE A 7 -21.27 41.52 16.05
N GLU A 8 -20.73 42.44 16.83
CA GLU A 8 -21.24 43.81 16.95
C GLU A 8 -20.67 44.66 15.81
N PHE A 9 -21.55 45.35 15.09
CA PHE A 9 -21.16 46.23 13.98
C PHE A 9 -21.37 47.68 14.37
N GLU A 10 -20.29 48.45 14.31
CA GLU A 10 -20.30 49.90 14.57
C GLU A 10 -19.96 50.64 13.28
N PHE A 11 -20.76 51.65 12.94
CA PHE A 11 -20.58 52.45 11.74
C PHE A 11 -20.20 53.88 12.11
N TYR A 12 -18.98 54.28 11.77
CA TYR A 12 -18.46 55.62 12.05
C TYR A 12 -18.26 56.41 10.77
N LYS A 13 -18.70 57.67 10.77
CA LYS A 13 -18.39 58.63 9.71
C LYS A 13 -17.29 59.57 10.20
N ARG A 14 -16.11 59.50 9.58
CA ARG A 14 -15.00 60.43 9.84
C ARG A 14 -14.77 61.31 8.62
N ARG A 15 -14.71 62.62 8.82
CA ARG A 15 -14.45 63.59 7.75
C ARG A 15 -12.96 63.56 7.37
N ASN A 16 -12.65 63.74 6.09
CA ASN A 16 -11.28 63.82 5.55
C ASN A 16 -10.39 62.60 5.88
N HIS A 17 -10.97 61.40 5.92
CA HIS A 17 -10.22 60.17 6.16
C HIS A 17 -10.62 59.10 5.16
N HIS A 18 -9.67 58.27 4.72
CA HIS A 18 -9.99 57.13 3.87
C HIS A 18 -10.82 56.09 4.64
N PRO A 19 -11.79 55.41 3.99
CA PRO A 19 -12.59 54.38 4.65
C PRO A 19 -11.73 53.14 4.93
N TYR A 20 -11.98 52.52 6.08
CA TYR A 20 -11.33 51.28 6.51
C TYR A 20 -12.24 50.51 7.46
N ILE A 21 -11.98 49.22 7.60
CA ILE A 21 -12.58 48.35 8.61
C ILE A 21 -11.56 48.20 9.73
N SER A 22 -11.97 48.44 10.97
CA SER A 22 -11.21 48.08 12.17
C SER A 22 -11.91 46.91 12.83
N SER A 23 -11.19 45.81 13.01
CA SER A 23 -11.72 44.60 13.64
C SER A 23 -10.98 44.25 14.91
N THR A 24 -11.71 44.15 16.01
CA THR A 24 -11.18 43.81 17.33
C THR A 24 -11.56 42.37 17.66
N TYR A 25 -10.57 41.53 17.89
CA TYR A 25 -10.77 40.12 18.25
C TYR A 25 -10.83 39.95 19.78
N ILE A 26 -11.35 38.80 20.24
CA ILE A 26 -11.52 38.48 21.68
C ILE A 26 -10.21 38.63 22.47
N ASN A 27 -9.07 38.37 21.85
CA ASN A 27 -7.75 38.49 22.47
C ASN A 27 -7.19 39.93 22.47
N GLY A 28 -7.98 40.93 22.09
CA GLY A 28 -7.57 42.34 22.00
C GLY A 28 -6.75 42.67 20.76
N TYR A 29 -6.50 41.71 19.87
CA TYR A 29 -5.79 41.99 18.61
C TYR A 29 -6.67 42.82 17.70
N VAL A 30 -6.09 43.83 17.05
CA VAL A 30 -6.80 44.70 16.11
C VAL A 30 -6.24 44.50 14.71
N LYS A 31 -7.12 44.37 13.72
CA LYS A 31 -6.76 44.37 12.30
C LYS A 31 -7.52 45.46 11.57
N ASP A 32 -6.76 46.36 10.96
CA ASP A 32 -7.26 47.39 10.06
C ASP A 32 -7.14 46.91 8.61
N PHE A 33 -8.22 47.06 7.84
CA PHE A 33 -8.26 46.74 6.42
C PHE A 33 -8.78 47.95 5.63
N PRO A 34 -8.01 48.50 4.68
CA PRO A 34 -8.43 49.67 3.91
C PRO A 34 -9.55 49.31 2.92
N LEU A 35 -10.52 50.21 2.76
CA LEU A 35 -11.64 50.06 1.82
C LEU A 35 -11.59 51.04 0.64
N LEU A 36 -10.47 51.73 0.45
CA LEU A 36 -10.33 52.72 -0.60
C LEU A 36 -10.43 52.06 -1.98
N ASN A 37 -11.32 52.60 -2.84
CA ASN A 37 -11.53 52.16 -4.22
C ASN A 37 -11.97 50.69 -4.39
N LEU A 38 -12.56 50.09 -3.36
CA LEU A 38 -13.15 48.75 -3.45
C LEU A 38 -14.61 48.83 -3.91
N SER A 39 -15.03 47.85 -4.71
CA SER A 39 -16.44 47.67 -5.07
C SER A 39 -17.24 47.13 -3.88
N GLU A 40 -18.57 47.17 -3.97
CA GLU A 40 -19.44 46.60 -2.93
C GLU A 40 -19.15 45.11 -2.68
N ASP A 41 -18.96 44.35 -3.76
CA ASP A 41 -18.64 42.92 -3.69
C ASP A 41 -17.28 42.68 -3.00
N ASP A 42 -16.27 43.50 -3.31
CA ASP A 42 -14.94 43.42 -2.68
C ASP A 42 -14.99 43.77 -1.18
N ILE A 43 -15.87 44.70 -0.78
CA ILE A 43 -16.07 45.06 0.63
C ILE A 43 -16.67 43.87 1.38
N ILE A 44 -17.63 43.17 0.79
CA ILE A 44 -18.22 41.95 1.36
C ILE A 44 -17.14 40.86 1.48
N GLU A 45 -16.29 40.70 0.46
CA GLU A 45 -15.16 39.76 0.54
C GLU A 45 -14.17 40.13 1.65
N ALA A 46 -13.85 41.43 1.79
CA ALA A 46 -12.99 41.92 2.85
C ALA A 46 -13.56 41.64 4.25
N LEU A 47 -14.87 41.84 4.45
CA LEU A 47 -15.56 41.50 5.70
C LEU A 47 -15.47 39.99 5.99
N ASN A 48 -15.73 39.15 4.99
CA ASN A 48 -15.61 37.70 5.12
C ASN A 48 -14.17 37.27 5.43
N ARG A 49 -13.18 37.94 4.84
CA ARG A 49 -11.76 37.68 5.08
C ARG A 49 -11.38 38.00 6.52
N VAL A 50 -11.84 39.12 7.06
CA VAL A 50 -11.60 39.50 8.47
C VAL A 50 -12.30 38.54 9.42
N LYS A 51 -13.56 38.17 9.13
CA LYS A 51 -14.32 37.17 9.90
C LYS A 51 -13.61 35.81 9.99
N ASN A 52 -13.04 35.34 8.88
CA ASN A 52 -12.39 34.03 8.79
C ASN A 52 -10.94 34.03 9.28
N GLN A 53 -10.39 35.17 9.69
CA GLN A 53 -9.04 35.26 10.23
C GLN A 53 -9.03 35.09 11.75
N SER A 54 -7.90 34.59 12.26
CA SER A 54 -7.62 34.62 13.69
C SER A 54 -7.02 35.97 14.09
N GLY A 55 -7.22 36.37 15.35
CA GLY A 55 -6.64 37.56 15.97
C GLY A 55 -5.13 37.47 16.21
N ARG A 56 -4.36 37.00 15.23
CA ARG A 56 -2.89 36.92 15.28
C ARG A 56 -2.30 37.27 13.93
N LYS A 57 -0.97 37.48 13.93
CA LYS A 57 -0.19 37.63 12.70
C LYS A 57 -0.29 36.36 11.84
N PHE A 58 -0.15 36.54 10.53
CA PHE A 58 -0.15 35.43 9.59
C PHE A 58 1.01 34.47 9.88
N LEU A 59 0.71 33.18 9.84
CA LEU A 59 1.73 32.15 9.93
C LEU A 59 2.45 32.04 8.58
N PRO A 60 3.76 31.75 8.58
CA PRO A 60 4.48 31.49 7.35
C PRO A 60 3.97 30.20 6.69
N HIS A 61 3.86 30.19 5.36
CA HIS A 61 3.46 29.01 4.59
C HIS A 61 4.57 27.96 4.42
N LYS A 62 5.82 28.30 4.79
CA LYS A 62 6.98 27.42 4.70
C LYS A 62 7.13 26.54 5.94
N GLY A 63 7.74 25.36 5.77
CA GLY A 63 8.03 24.43 6.86
C GLY A 63 6.90 23.43 7.14
N GLN A 64 6.85 22.93 8.38
CA GLN A 64 5.84 21.96 8.81
C GLN A 64 4.44 22.59 8.76
N ARG A 65 3.53 21.94 8.03
CA ARG A 65 2.15 22.45 7.80
C ARG A 65 1.14 21.93 8.80
N VAL A 66 1.42 20.79 9.44
CA VAL A 66 0.50 20.12 10.35
C VAL A 66 1.10 20.19 11.75
N TYR A 67 0.37 20.84 12.65
CA TYR A 67 0.72 20.95 14.06
C TYR A 67 -0.26 20.10 14.87
N GLY A 68 0.25 19.07 15.51
CA GLY A 68 -0.51 18.23 16.43
C GLY A 68 0.18 18.18 17.78
N THR A 69 -0.59 18.08 18.86
CA THR A 69 -0.04 17.96 20.22
C THR A 69 0.70 16.62 20.38
N LYS A 70 0.18 15.55 19.76
CA LYS A 70 0.81 14.23 19.77
C LYS A 70 1.70 14.06 18.54
N LYS A 71 3.01 13.99 18.75
CA LYS A 71 4.00 13.80 17.67
C LYS A 71 4.10 12.36 17.17
N SER A 72 3.82 11.38 18.03
CA SER A 72 3.79 9.97 17.67
C SER A 72 2.65 9.27 18.42
N VAL A 73 2.04 8.28 17.77
CA VAL A 73 1.02 7.41 18.38
C VAL A 73 1.69 6.15 18.96
N GLN A 74 2.63 5.56 18.24
CA GLN A 74 3.31 4.31 18.63
C GLN A 74 4.49 4.52 19.58
N GLY A 75 4.99 5.76 19.68
CA GLY A 75 6.22 6.10 20.40
C GLY A 75 7.26 6.71 19.46
N MET A 76 8.17 7.50 20.03
CA MET A 76 9.33 7.99 19.29
C MET A 76 10.44 6.95 19.34
N TRP A 77 11.26 6.92 18.29
CA TRP A 77 12.49 6.14 18.32
C TRP A 77 13.37 6.58 19.49
N ASN A 78 13.99 5.61 20.16
CA ASN A 78 15.06 5.83 21.12
C ASN A 78 16.15 4.78 20.91
N GLU A 79 17.36 5.05 21.39
CA GLU A 79 18.55 4.21 21.16
C GLU A 79 18.36 2.76 21.64
N ASN A 80 17.54 2.57 22.68
CA ASN A 80 17.29 1.27 23.30
C ASN A 80 16.05 0.55 22.74
N LEU A 81 15.31 1.17 21.80
CA LEU A 81 14.02 0.64 21.31
C LEU A 81 14.19 -0.70 20.62
N TRP A 82 15.33 -0.85 19.95
CA TRP A 82 15.70 -2.04 19.19
C TRP A 82 16.94 -2.71 19.77
N ASN A 83 17.16 -2.60 21.09
CA ASN A 83 18.17 -3.39 21.80
C ASN A 83 18.22 -4.78 21.16
N LYS A 84 19.33 -5.08 20.46
CA LYS A 84 19.43 -6.19 19.49
C LYS A 84 18.67 -7.37 20.06
N GLN A 85 17.49 -7.66 19.50
CA GLN A 85 16.76 -8.85 19.92
C GLN A 85 17.75 -10.01 19.73
N PRO A 86 17.87 -10.93 20.71
CA PRO A 86 18.79 -12.04 20.54
C PRO A 86 18.45 -12.69 19.21
N GLU A 87 19.43 -12.80 18.31
CA GLU A 87 19.23 -13.44 17.01
C GLU A 87 18.83 -14.88 17.29
N VAL A 88 17.53 -15.17 17.19
CA VAL A 88 17.02 -16.52 17.34
C VAL A 88 17.25 -17.23 16.02
N GLU A 89 18.22 -18.12 15.98
CA GLU A 89 18.40 -19.00 14.83
C GLU A 89 17.19 -19.92 14.72
N LEU A 90 16.54 -19.91 13.54
CA LEU A 90 15.47 -20.84 13.25
C LEU A 90 16.05 -22.23 13.01
N GLU A 91 15.33 -23.27 13.44
CA GLU A 91 15.70 -24.65 13.14
C GLU A 91 15.79 -24.85 11.62
N LYS A 92 16.92 -25.43 11.18
CA LYS A 92 17.11 -25.79 9.77
C LYS A 92 16.26 -27.03 9.47
N LEU A 93 15.03 -26.82 9.04
CA LEU A 93 14.17 -27.90 8.57
C LEU A 93 14.74 -28.47 7.26
N ARG A 94 14.92 -29.80 7.19
CA ARG A 94 15.25 -30.50 5.94
C ARG A 94 14.04 -30.36 5.02
N GLY A 95 14.23 -29.68 3.89
CA GLY A 95 13.21 -29.63 2.84
C GLY A 95 12.87 -31.04 2.34
N PRO A 96 11.65 -31.30 1.87
CA PRO A 96 11.28 -32.61 1.35
C PRO A 96 12.17 -32.96 0.15
N GLU A 97 12.86 -34.09 0.22
CA GLU A 97 13.56 -34.64 -0.92
C GLU A 97 12.53 -35.10 -1.94
N LYS A 98 12.59 -34.53 -3.15
CA LYS A 98 11.81 -35.06 -4.27
C LYS A 98 12.41 -36.42 -4.63
N PRO A 99 11.59 -37.48 -4.83
CA PRO A 99 12.13 -38.73 -5.31
C PRO A 99 12.72 -38.51 -6.71
N ASP A 100 13.96 -38.97 -6.93
CA ASP A 100 14.64 -38.98 -8.23
C ASP A 100 14.05 -40.05 -9.16
N ILE A 101 12.72 -40.13 -9.23
CA ILE A 101 12.04 -40.99 -10.20
C ILE A 101 11.93 -40.18 -11.48
N GLN A 102 12.84 -40.45 -12.41
CA GLN A 102 12.73 -39.96 -13.78
C GLN A 102 11.67 -40.80 -14.48
N PHE A 103 10.54 -40.16 -14.81
CA PHE A 103 9.52 -40.80 -15.64
C PHE A 103 9.95 -40.70 -17.10
N GLU A 104 10.18 -41.84 -17.75
CA GLU A 104 10.27 -41.87 -19.21
C GLU A 104 8.86 -41.73 -19.79
N LEU A 105 8.62 -40.61 -20.48
CA LEU A 105 7.40 -40.41 -21.24
C LEU A 105 7.55 -41.20 -22.55
N ILE A 106 6.77 -42.28 -22.69
CA ILE A 106 6.65 -43.03 -23.93
C ILE A 106 5.42 -42.49 -24.66
N ASP A 107 5.64 -41.95 -25.85
CA ASP A 107 4.54 -41.54 -26.72
C ASP A 107 3.65 -42.74 -27.02
N ARG A 108 2.32 -42.54 -26.94
CA ARG A 108 1.39 -43.57 -27.45
C ARG A 108 1.56 -43.64 -28.95
N ASP A 109 1.98 -44.81 -29.46
CA ASP A 109 1.95 -45.10 -30.90
C ASP A 109 0.54 -44.83 -31.44
N THR A 110 0.37 -43.70 -32.14
CA THR A 110 -0.91 -43.32 -32.78
C THR A 110 -1.18 -44.12 -34.05
N ASN A 111 -0.20 -44.90 -34.51
CA ASN A 111 -0.36 -45.79 -35.65
C ASN A 111 -1.13 -47.04 -35.22
N LYS A 112 -2.25 -47.31 -35.90
CA LYS A 112 -3.02 -48.57 -35.79
C LYS A 112 -2.25 -49.75 -36.42
N SER A 113 -1.05 -50.03 -35.92
CA SER A 113 -0.27 -51.20 -36.31
C SER A 113 -0.89 -52.45 -35.69
N LYS A 114 -1.13 -53.48 -36.50
CA LYS A 114 -1.48 -54.81 -36.00
C LYS A 114 -0.17 -55.56 -35.74
N TYR A 115 0.17 -55.77 -34.48
CA TYR A 115 1.29 -56.65 -34.13
C TYR A 115 0.91 -58.10 -34.42
N VAL A 116 1.68 -58.80 -35.24
CA VAL A 116 1.53 -60.25 -35.49
C VAL A 116 2.71 -60.98 -34.88
N TYR A 117 2.42 -61.93 -34.00
CA TYR A 117 3.46 -62.70 -33.33
C TYR A 117 4.08 -63.72 -34.29
N HIS A 118 5.31 -63.48 -34.76
CA HIS A 118 6.06 -64.39 -35.62
C HIS A 118 7.03 -65.21 -34.76
N LYS A 119 6.51 -66.21 -34.05
CA LYS A 119 7.35 -67.19 -33.36
C LYS A 119 7.25 -68.51 -34.09
N ASP A 120 8.40 -68.99 -34.56
CA ASP A 120 8.53 -70.35 -35.09
C ASP A 120 8.35 -71.35 -33.94
N ILE A 121 7.12 -71.85 -33.79
CA ILE A 121 6.76 -72.82 -32.76
C ILE A 121 7.67 -74.05 -32.87
N VAL A 122 7.98 -74.49 -34.09
CA VAL A 122 8.85 -75.64 -34.36
C VAL A 122 10.25 -75.45 -33.78
N LYS A 123 10.90 -74.31 -34.06
CA LYS A 123 12.22 -74.00 -33.49
C LYS A 123 12.17 -73.91 -31.97
N SER A 124 11.11 -73.31 -31.42
CA SER A 124 10.97 -73.21 -29.96
C SER A 124 10.75 -74.58 -29.30
N PHE A 125 10.03 -75.48 -29.95
CA PHE A 125 9.81 -76.85 -29.49
C PHE A 125 11.10 -77.67 -29.56
N LEU A 126 11.82 -77.63 -30.68
CA LEU A 126 13.13 -78.31 -30.82
C LEU A 126 14.13 -77.82 -29.78
N LYS A 127 14.24 -76.49 -29.57
CA LYS A 127 15.11 -75.93 -28.53
C LYS A 127 14.71 -76.37 -27.13
N GLN A 128 13.42 -76.56 -26.88
CA GLN A 128 12.91 -77.04 -25.60
C GLN A 128 13.18 -78.53 -25.41
N GLN A 129 13.07 -79.32 -26.49
CA GLN A 129 13.47 -80.73 -26.52
C GLN A 129 14.97 -80.86 -26.28
N ASP A 130 15.84 -80.19 -27.04
CA ASP A 130 17.29 -80.22 -26.85
C ASP A 130 17.68 -79.94 -25.39
N LYS A 131 17.02 -78.94 -24.78
CA LYS A 131 17.23 -78.59 -23.37
C LYS A 131 16.74 -79.66 -22.38
N LYS A 132 15.76 -80.49 -22.76
CA LYS A 132 15.34 -81.70 -21.99
C LYS A 132 16.33 -82.85 -22.18
N TRP A 133 16.83 -83.05 -23.40
CA TRP A 133 17.87 -84.04 -23.70
C TRP A 133 19.16 -83.76 -22.92
N GLU A 134 19.60 -82.50 -22.85
CA GLU A 134 20.75 -82.08 -22.05
C GLU A 134 20.56 -82.33 -20.54
N LYS A 135 19.32 -82.36 -20.05
CA LYS A 135 18.99 -82.56 -18.64
C LYS A 135 18.70 -84.02 -18.25
N GLY A 136 18.74 -84.95 -19.22
CA GLY A 136 18.49 -86.37 -18.97
C GLY A 136 17.05 -86.72 -18.61
N GLU A 137 16.09 -85.83 -18.92
CA GLU A 137 14.66 -86.06 -18.71
C GLU A 137 14.10 -86.78 -19.95
N TYR A 138 14.13 -88.11 -19.96
CA TYR A 138 13.53 -88.92 -21.02
C TYR A 138 12.08 -89.27 -20.66
N LEU A 139 11.15 -88.73 -21.47
CA LEU A 139 9.68 -88.91 -21.44
C LEU A 139 9.01 -88.66 -20.07
#